data_AF-A0AAN8IK66-F1
#
_entry.id   AF-A0AAN8IK66-F1
#
_cell.length_a   1.000
_cell.length_b   1.000
_cell.length_c   1.000
_cell.angle_alpha   90.00
_cell.angle_beta   90.00
_cell.angle_gamma   90.00
#
_symmetry.space_group_name_H-M   'P 1'
#
loop_
_entity.id
_entity.type
_entity.pdbx_description
1 polymer ?
#
loop_
_entity_poly.entity_id
_entity_poly.type
_entity_poly.pdbx_seq_one_letter_code
_entity_poly.pdbx_strand_id
1 'polypeptide(L)'
;MSVTTVLIWLFIGSTWGADFALDPNGYVVFCPCMGRFGNQVDQLLGVMQFTNYLDRTLVLPNFIEYPYPDTVMVPFENIFQVAEIRKYMKAVRMVVFQREIMPKLWPKENRTALCWSPRKSIYDDSAPVGCHAKEGNPFGPYWDKIGVSFAHDAYYGQLPGGHDLTAQGSKAAWLERFPPSEFPVLAFPSPPAPFPSRPNTWDLQRYLKWSPRIMGRAKQFIKEKLSTPFVGIHLRNDKDWDRVCEHIPSASANQPLFASMQCEGEEFYDGKLTKEICSPSATTVIEQVIDVVGSIGARSVFVSSDKDHMIDPLNEALRAYDVNV
;
A
#
# COMPACT_ATOMS: atom_id res chain seq x y z
N MET A 1 12.40 -28.63 -73.28
CA MET A 1 11.33 -28.26 -72.32
C MET A 1 11.78 -28.75 -70.95
N SER A 2 12.30 -27.85 -70.12
CA SER A 2 12.73 -28.17 -68.76
C SER A 2 11.82 -27.40 -67.81
N VAL A 3 11.01 -28.11 -67.03
CA VAL A 3 10.07 -27.53 -66.07
C VAL A 3 10.82 -27.37 -64.74
N THR A 4 10.97 -26.13 -64.31
CA THR A 4 11.60 -25.77 -63.04
C THR A 4 10.54 -25.89 -61.93
N THR A 5 10.70 -26.83 -61.01
CA THR A 5 9.83 -26.97 -59.83
C THR A 5 10.30 -26.01 -58.74
N VAL A 6 9.48 -25.00 -58.42
CA VAL A 6 9.68 -24.10 -57.29
C VAL A 6 9.05 -24.71 -56.05
N LEU A 7 9.85 -25.06 -55.05
CA LEU A 7 9.40 -25.51 -53.73
C LEU A 7 9.12 -24.29 -52.84
N ILE A 8 7.83 -24.00 -52.62
CA ILE A 8 7.38 -22.99 -51.67
C ILE A 8 7.38 -23.61 -50.27
N TRP A 9 8.29 -23.16 -49.40
CA TRP A 9 8.26 -23.48 -47.98
C TRP A 9 7.20 -22.63 -47.28
N LEU A 10 6.10 -23.25 -46.90
CA LEU A 10 5.11 -22.68 -45.99
C LEU A 10 5.68 -22.65 -44.58
N PHE A 11 6.15 -21.48 -44.14
CA PHE A 11 6.39 -21.21 -42.73
C PHE A 11 5.05 -21.16 -42.00
N ILE A 12 4.68 -22.27 -41.36
CA ILE A 12 3.62 -22.28 -40.35
C ILE A 12 4.21 -21.59 -39.12
N GLY A 13 3.94 -20.29 -38.98
CA GLY A 13 4.22 -19.57 -37.75
C GLY A 13 3.37 -20.15 -36.63
N SER A 14 4.00 -20.97 -35.78
CA SER A 14 3.38 -21.43 -34.54
C SER A 14 3.19 -20.23 -33.63
N THR A 15 1.97 -19.72 -33.52
CA THR A 15 1.57 -18.80 -32.46
C THR A 15 1.62 -19.56 -31.14
N TRP A 16 2.79 -19.65 -30.53
CA TRP A 16 2.91 -20.04 -29.13
C TRP A 16 2.30 -18.93 -28.28
N GLY A 17 1.01 -19.05 -28.00
CA GLY A 17 0.46 -18.43 -26.81
C GLY A 17 1.17 -19.07 -25.63
N ALA A 18 2.05 -18.34 -24.95
CA ALA A 18 2.62 -18.81 -23.70
C ALA A 18 1.46 -19.08 -22.74
N ASP A 19 1.18 -20.34 -22.48
CA ASP A 19 0.11 -20.74 -21.57
C ASP A 19 0.49 -20.20 -20.18
N PHE A 20 -0.26 -19.23 -19.69
CA PHE A 20 -0.03 -18.65 -18.36
C PHE A 20 -0.33 -19.74 -17.33
N ALA A 21 0.71 -20.37 -16.77
CA ALA A 21 0.56 -21.39 -15.75
C ALA A 21 -0.01 -20.76 -14.46
N LEU A 22 -1.17 -21.25 -14.03
CA LEU A 22 -1.79 -20.83 -12.77
C LEU A 22 -0.95 -21.31 -11.59
N ASP A 23 -0.77 -20.46 -10.57
CA ASP A 23 -0.10 -20.86 -9.33
C ASP A 23 -0.93 -21.91 -8.58
N PRO A 24 -0.43 -23.15 -8.38
CA PRO A 24 -1.15 -24.20 -7.66
C PRO A 24 -1.37 -23.86 -6.18
N ASN A 25 -0.58 -22.95 -5.61
CA ASN A 25 -0.80 -22.47 -4.24
C ASN A 25 -1.87 -21.37 -4.18
N GLY A 26 -2.35 -20.88 -5.32
CA GLY A 26 -3.39 -19.86 -5.42
C GLY A 26 -2.91 -18.44 -5.11
N TYR A 27 -3.86 -17.55 -4.88
CA TYR A 27 -3.66 -16.10 -4.91
C TYR A 27 -4.20 -15.40 -3.67
N VAL A 28 -3.62 -14.26 -3.33
CA VAL A 28 -4.15 -13.30 -2.36
C VAL A 28 -4.52 -12.02 -3.11
N VAL A 29 -5.77 -11.57 -2.98
CA VAL A 29 -6.25 -10.28 -3.50
C VAL A 29 -6.90 -9.52 -2.35
N PHE A 30 -6.68 -8.21 -2.28
CA PHE A 30 -7.23 -7.42 -1.20
C PHE A 30 -7.57 -5.99 -1.65
N CYS A 31 -8.40 -5.31 -0.87
CA CYS A 31 -8.58 -3.87 -0.99
C CYS A 31 -7.74 -3.12 0.04
N PRO A 32 -6.91 -2.13 -0.35
CA PRO A 32 -6.30 -1.19 0.58
C PRO A 32 -7.33 -0.14 1.04
N CYS A 33 -8.44 -0.61 1.61
CA CYS A 33 -9.67 0.16 1.88
C CYS A 33 -9.63 1.02 3.16
N MET A 34 -8.48 1.15 3.84
CA MET A 34 -8.35 1.94 5.06
C MET A 34 -7.35 3.08 4.88
N GLY A 35 -7.83 4.31 5.05
CA GLY A 35 -7.01 5.52 5.01
C GLY A 35 -6.50 5.92 3.62
N ARG A 36 -5.49 6.79 3.60
CA ARG A 36 -4.85 7.36 2.39
C ARG A 36 -3.56 6.61 2.05
N PHE A 37 -2.83 7.06 1.02
CA PHE A 37 -1.67 6.36 0.47
C PHE A 37 -0.66 5.86 1.51
N GLY A 38 -0.34 6.66 2.55
CA GLY A 38 0.53 6.21 3.64
C GLY A 38 0.00 4.98 4.38
N ASN A 39 -1.28 4.97 4.78
CA ASN A 39 -1.92 3.80 5.42
C ASN A 39 -1.94 2.59 4.49
N GLN A 40 -2.21 2.81 3.21
CA GLN A 40 -2.30 1.74 2.21
C GLN A 40 -0.94 1.07 1.98
N VAL A 41 0.15 1.85 1.90
CA VAL A 41 1.51 1.32 1.79
C VAL A 41 1.93 0.61 3.07
N ASP A 42 1.63 1.19 4.23
CA ASP A 42 1.94 0.62 5.54
C ASP A 42 1.32 -0.78 5.71
N GLN A 43 0.04 -0.92 5.39
CA GLN A 43 -0.64 -2.23 5.41
C GLN A 43 -0.16 -3.17 4.30
N LEU A 44 0.23 -2.66 3.12
CA LEU A 44 0.78 -3.49 2.05
C LEU A 44 2.03 -4.24 2.51
N LEU A 45 2.89 -3.65 3.35
CA LEU A 45 4.07 -4.33 3.88
C LEU A 45 3.69 -5.58 4.68
N GLY A 46 2.66 -5.48 5.54
CA GLY A 46 2.11 -6.64 6.24
C GLY A 46 1.48 -7.67 5.31
N VAL A 47 0.75 -7.24 4.27
CA VAL A 47 0.16 -8.15 3.27
C VAL A 47 1.24 -8.88 2.47
N MET A 48 2.35 -8.22 2.15
CA MET A 48 3.50 -8.85 1.50
C MET A 48 4.08 -9.97 2.37
N GLN A 49 4.26 -9.74 3.67
CA GLN A 49 4.71 -10.78 4.61
C GLN A 49 3.70 -11.93 4.69
N PHE A 50 2.42 -11.63 4.93
CA PHE A 50 1.33 -12.60 5.03
C PHE A 50 1.28 -13.52 3.80
N THR A 51 1.27 -12.92 2.61
CA THR A 51 1.13 -13.66 1.35
C THR A 51 2.36 -14.53 1.07
N ASN A 52 3.56 -14.01 1.36
CA ASN A 52 4.81 -14.76 1.22
C ASN A 52 4.87 -15.95 2.19
N TYR A 53 4.38 -15.78 3.43
CA TYR A 53 4.35 -16.87 4.43
C TYR A 53 3.41 -18.00 4.02
N LEU A 54 2.27 -17.70 3.39
CA LEU A 54 1.36 -18.71 2.83
C LEU A 54 1.84 -19.30 1.50
N ASP A 55 2.95 -18.80 0.93
CA ASP A 55 3.47 -19.18 -0.38
C ASP A 55 2.41 -19.06 -1.50
N ARG A 56 1.59 -18.00 -1.44
CA ARG A 56 0.60 -17.66 -2.47
C ARG A 56 1.09 -16.52 -3.34
N THR A 57 0.53 -16.36 -4.54
CA THR A 57 0.83 -15.22 -5.41
C THR A 57 0.03 -13.98 -4.99
N LEU A 58 0.68 -12.86 -4.76
CA LEU A 58 0.01 -11.58 -4.49
C LEU A 58 -0.54 -10.97 -5.78
N VAL A 59 -1.84 -10.67 -5.80
CA VAL A 59 -2.43 -9.76 -6.77
C VAL A 59 -2.14 -8.34 -6.31
N LEU A 60 -1.28 -7.65 -7.05
CA LEU A 60 -0.85 -6.29 -6.70
C LEU A 60 -2.07 -5.35 -6.69
N PRO A 61 -2.29 -4.59 -5.61
CA PRO A 61 -3.52 -3.83 -5.43
C PRO A 61 -3.60 -2.64 -6.39
N ASN A 62 -4.80 -2.12 -6.59
CA ASN A 62 -4.91 -0.72 -6.99
C ASN A 62 -4.85 0.14 -5.72
N PHE A 63 -4.00 1.16 -5.68
CA PHE A 63 -4.07 2.19 -4.65
C PHE A 63 -5.33 3.04 -4.84
N ILE A 64 -5.76 3.70 -3.77
CA ILE A 64 -7.00 4.46 -3.75
C ILE A 64 -6.65 5.92 -3.46
N GLU A 65 -6.99 6.79 -4.40
CA GLU A 65 -6.96 8.24 -4.24
C GLU A 65 -8.39 8.76 -4.09
N TYR A 66 -8.56 9.84 -3.31
CA TYR A 66 -9.86 10.45 -3.00
C TYR A 66 -9.94 11.90 -3.51
N PRO A 67 -9.77 12.16 -4.81
CA PRO A 67 -10.03 13.49 -5.35
C PRO A 67 -11.54 13.76 -5.27
N TYR A 68 -11.98 14.69 -4.44
CA TYR A 68 -13.42 14.98 -4.31
C TYR A 68 -14.03 15.39 -5.67
N PRO A 69 -15.20 14.83 -6.06
CA PRO A 69 -16.08 13.90 -5.33
C PRO A 69 -15.81 12.40 -5.61
N ASP A 70 -14.78 12.08 -6.37
CA ASP A 70 -14.52 10.74 -6.92
C ASP A 70 -13.63 9.87 -6.02
N THR A 71 -13.64 8.56 -6.32
CA THR A 71 -12.69 7.59 -5.77
C THR A 71 -11.96 6.93 -6.92
N VAL A 72 -10.65 7.10 -6.97
CA VAL A 72 -9.82 6.70 -8.12
C VAL A 72 -8.93 5.54 -7.73
N MET A 73 -9.03 4.45 -8.50
CA MET A 73 -8.16 3.28 -8.36
C MET A 73 -6.94 3.44 -9.26
N VAL A 74 -5.77 3.54 -8.65
CA VAL A 74 -4.47 3.71 -9.32
C VAL A 74 -3.73 2.37 -9.33
N PRO A 75 -3.46 1.76 -10.50
CA PRO A 75 -2.71 0.51 -10.59
C PRO A 75 -1.35 0.59 -9.89
N PHE A 76 -0.95 -0.51 -9.23
CA PHE A 76 0.36 -0.62 -8.57
C PHE A 76 1.50 -0.17 -9.49
N GLU A 77 1.52 -0.63 -10.75
CA GLU A 77 2.57 -0.33 -11.72
C GLU A 77 2.68 1.14 -12.12
N ASN A 78 1.67 1.96 -11.85
CA ASN A 78 1.73 3.41 -12.05
C ASN A 78 2.62 4.09 -11.00
N ILE A 79 2.75 3.46 -9.84
CA ILE A 79 3.45 3.99 -8.66
C ILE A 79 4.78 3.24 -8.43
N PHE A 80 4.77 1.91 -8.49
CA PHE A 80 5.91 1.07 -8.18
C PHE A 80 6.30 0.11 -9.31
N GLN A 81 7.53 -0.39 -9.27
CA GLN A 81 8.04 -1.35 -10.24
C GLN A 81 7.63 -2.78 -9.87
N VAL A 82 6.85 -3.43 -10.75
CA VAL A 82 6.43 -4.83 -10.59
C VAL A 82 7.62 -5.79 -10.52
N ALA A 83 8.69 -5.50 -11.27
CA ALA A 83 9.90 -6.32 -11.26
C ALA A 83 10.61 -6.33 -9.90
N GLU A 84 10.50 -5.25 -9.11
CA GLU A 84 11.20 -5.18 -7.83
C GLU A 84 10.52 -6.01 -6.75
N ILE A 85 9.19 -5.88 -6.59
CA ILE A 85 8.43 -6.69 -5.64
C ILE A 85 8.54 -8.20 -5.93
N ARG A 86 8.70 -8.56 -7.22
CA ARG A 86 8.94 -9.94 -7.66
C ARG A 86 10.28 -10.54 -7.22
N LYS A 87 11.24 -9.73 -6.76
CA LYS A 87 12.48 -10.23 -6.17
C LYS A 87 12.27 -10.83 -4.78
N TYR A 88 11.18 -10.45 -4.11
CA TYR A 88 10.83 -10.93 -2.78
C TYR A 88 9.78 -12.05 -2.82
N MET A 89 8.75 -11.92 -3.66
CA MET A 89 7.59 -12.80 -3.63
C MET A 89 6.96 -13.01 -5.01
N LYS A 90 6.14 -14.05 -5.16
CA LYS A 90 5.30 -14.22 -6.35
C LYS A 90 4.25 -13.11 -6.41
N ALA A 91 4.20 -12.38 -7.53
CA ALA A 91 3.25 -11.28 -7.71
C ALA A 91 2.75 -11.15 -9.16
N VAL A 92 1.48 -10.80 -9.29
CA VAL A 92 0.81 -10.56 -10.58
C VAL A 92 0.09 -9.22 -10.57
N ARG A 93 0.04 -8.54 -11.71
CA ARG A 93 -0.69 -7.28 -11.86
C ARG A 93 -2.19 -7.52 -11.77
N MET A 94 -2.94 -6.59 -11.19
CA MET A 94 -4.40 -6.66 -11.11
C MET A 94 -5.05 -6.92 -12.48
N VAL A 95 -4.57 -6.26 -13.54
CA VAL A 95 -5.12 -6.44 -14.90
C VAL A 95 -4.94 -7.86 -15.44
N VAL A 96 -3.82 -8.53 -15.12
CA VAL A 96 -3.57 -9.92 -15.53
C VAL A 96 -4.44 -10.85 -14.69
N PHE A 97 -4.52 -10.62 -13.37
CA PHE A 97 -5.42 -11.37 -12.51
C PHE A 97 -6.87 -11.30 -13.02
N GLN A 98 -7.37 -10.10 -13.30
CA GLN A 98 -8.74 -9.88 -13.74
C GLN A 98 -9.05 -10.55 -15.09
N ARG A 99 -8.13 -10.48 -16.07
CA ARG A 99 -8.38 -10.92 -17.45
C ARG A 99 -8.04 -12.39 -17.70
N GLU A 100 -6.99 -12.90 -17.07
CA GLU A 100 -6.39 -14.19 -17.44
C GLU A 100 -6.57 -15.26 -16.37
N ILE A 101 -6.57 -14.87 -15.08
CA ILE A 101 -6.62 -15.81 -13.94
C ILE A 101 -8.04 -15.96 -13.40
N MET A 102 -8.66 -14.85 -13.00
CA MET A 102 -9.95 -14.82 -12.30
C MET A 102 -11.06 -15.55 -13.08
N PRO A 103 -11.22 -15.41 -14.41
CA PRO A 103 -12.28 -16.11 -15.14
C PRO A 103 -12.11 -17.64 -15.16
N LYS A 104 -10.88 -18.15 -15.03
CA LYS A 104 -10.58 -19.59 -15.07
C LYS A 104 -10.65 -20.25 -13.69
N LEU A 105 -10.19 -19.52 -12.66
CA LEU A 105 -9.93 -20.08 -11.33
C LEU A 105 -10.94 -19.62 -10.26
N TRP A 106 -11.59 -18.47 -10.46
CA TRP A 106 -12.44 -17.84 -9.45
C TRP A 106 -13.73 -17.26 -10.08
N PRO A 107 -14.62 -18.16 -10.55
CA PRO A 107 -15.86 -17.77 -11.23
C PRO A 107 -16.82 -17.10 -10.23
N LYS A 108 -17.81 -16.36 -10.75
CA LYS A 108 -18.64 -15.41 -9.96
C LYS A 108 -19.34 -16.08 -8.78
N GLU A 109 -19.83 -17.29 -8.99
CA GLU A 109 -20.54 -18.14 -8.04
C GLU A 109 -19.66 -18.57 -6.85
N ASN A 110 -18.34 -18.68 -7.02
CA ASN A 110 -17.41 -19.10 -5.95
C ASN A 110 -16.70 -17.90 -5.29
N ARG A 111 -17.33 -16.73 -5.46
CA ARG A 111 -17.06 -15.39 -4.91
C ARG A 111 -16.85 -15.26 -3.39
N THR A 112 -15.87 -15.87 -2.74
CA THR A 112 -15.80 -15.77 -1.25
C THR A 112 -15.01 -14.55 -0.74
N ALA A 113 -15.64 -13.70 0.08
CA ALA A 113 -14.96 -12.66 0.85
C ALA A 113 -14.46 -13.21 2.20
N LEU A 114 -13.22 -12.90 2.57
CA LEU A 114 -12.62 -13.30 3.84
C LEU A 114 -12.52 -12.11 4.80
N CYS A 115 -13.15 -12.21 5.96
CA CYS A 115 -13.07 -11.20 7.03
C CYS A 115 -12.86 -11.84 8.41
N TRP A 116 -12.61 -11.02 9.44
CA TRP A 116 -12.32 -11.50 10.79
C TRP A 116 -13.49 -12.30 11.38
N SER A 117 -14.67 -11.70 11.42
CA SER A 117 -15.90 -12.26 11.97
C SER A 117 -17.10 -11.63 11.25
N PRO A 118 -18.29 -12.26 11.27
CA PRO A 118 -19.51 -11.64 10.75
C PRO A 118 -19.80 -10.35 11.52
N ARG A 119 -20.22 -9.31 10.80
CA ARG A 119 -20.68 -8.03 11.36
C ARG A 119 -22.09 -7.73 10.85
N LYS A 120 -22.79 -6.81 11.52
CA LYS A 120 -24.02 -6.23 10.96
C LYS A 120 -23.67 -5.23 9.86
N SER A 121 -24.59 -5.10 8.92
CA SER A 121 -24.61 -4.01 7.95
C SER A 121 -24.79 -2.67 8.68
N ILE A 122 -24.14 -1.64 8.18
CA ILE A 122 -24.22 -0.25 8.68
C ILE A 122 -25.31 0.53 7.94
N TYR A 123 -25.57 0.20 6.67
CA TYR A 123 -26.53 0.93 5.83
C TYR A 123 -27.87 0.21 5.60
N ASP A 124 -27.96 -1.07 5.98
CA ASP A 124 -29.18 -1.88 5.83
C ASP A 124 -29.37 -2.83 7.01
N ASP A 125 -30.18 -2.42 7.98
CA ASP A 125 -30.48 -3.20 9.18
C ASP A 125 -31.16 -4.56 8.90
N SER A 126 -31.73 -4.74 7.71
CA SER A 126 -32.41 -5.99 7.31
C SER A 126 -31.48 -7.02 6.67
N ALA A 127 -30.26 -6.61 6.28
CA ALA A 127 -29.29 -7.50 5.68
C ALA A 127 -28.79 -8.57 6.67
N PRO A 128 -28.57 -9.82 6.23
CA PRO A 128 -27.98 -10.86 7.07
C PRO A 128 -26.56 -10.46 7.50
N VAL A 129 -26.12 -10.93 8.67
CA VAL A 129 -24.74 -10.68 9.13
C VAL A 129 -23.73 -11.34 8.21
N GLY A 130 -22.63 -10.63 7.94
CA GLY A 130 -21.60 -11.11 7.03
C GLY A 130 -20.37 -10.21 7.02
N CYS A 131 -19.55 -10.32 5.97
CA CYS A 131 -18.39 -9.42 5.80
C CYS A 131 -18.80 -8.05 5.26
N HIS A 132 -19.92 -7.97 4.51
CA HIS A 132 -20.40 -6.78 3.83
C HIS A 132 -19.27 -6.08 3.03
N ALA A 133 -18.59 -6.89 2.21
CA ALA A 133 -17.32 -6.57 1.55
C ALA A 133 -17.32 -5.37 0.59
N LYS A 134 -18.51 -4.92 0.17
CA LYS A 134 -18.72 -3.82 -0.79
C LYS A 134 -19.51 -2.65 -0.18
N GLU A 135 -19.72 -2.68 1.12
CA GLU A 135 -20.52 -1.69 1.80
C GLU A 135 -19.73 -0.40 2.01
N GLY A 136 -20.26 0.73 1.53
CA GLY A 136 -19.66 2.05 1.67
C GLY A 136 -18.50 2.32 0.71
N ASN A 137 -17.82 3.45 0.94
CA ASN A 137 -16.67 3.92 0.16
C ASN A 137 -15.40 3.80 1.02
N PRO A 138 -14.29 3.23 0.51
CA PRO A 138 -14.04 2.85 -0.89
C PRO A 138 -14.36 1.40 -1.27
N PHE A 139 -14.94 0.63 -0.36
CA PHE A 139 -15.17 -0.82 -0.52
C PHE A 139 -15.92 -1.18 -1.81
N GLY A 140 -17.12 -0.63 -2.02
CA GLY A 140 -17.92 -0.90 -3.23
C GLY A 140 -17.17 -0.58 -4.53
N PRO A 141 -16.77 0.70 -4.72
CA PRO A 141 -16.05 1.14 -5.92
C PRO A 141 -14.79 0.32 -6.24
N TYR A 142 -14.04 -0.14 -5.22
CA TYR A 142 -12.82 -0.92 -5.45
C TYR A 142 -13.11 -2.27 -6.12
N TRP A 143 -14.06 -3.03 -5.57
CA TRP A 143 -14.43 -4.32 -6.11
C TRP A 143 -15.21 -4.18 -7.44
N ASP A 144 -16.02 -3.13 -7.59
CA ASP A 144 -16.69 -2.80 -8.86
C ASP A 144 -15.70 -2.55 -9.99
N LYS A 145 -14.61 -1.82 -9.72
CA LYS A 145 -13.56 -1.52 -10.72
C LYS A 145 -12.97 -2.78 -11.37
N ILE A 146 -12.87 -3.86 -10.61
CA ILE A 146 -12.33 -5.14 -11.08
C ILE A 146 -13.41 -6.17 -11.42
N GLY A 147 -14.69 -5.78 -11.37
CA GLY A 147 -15.82 -6.64 -11.74
C GLY A 147 -16.10 -7.77 -10.73
N VAL A 148 -15.86 -7.50 -9.45
CA VAL A 148 -16.06 -8.45 -8.35
C VAL A 148 -17.32 -8.13 -7.56
N SER A 149 -18.14 -9.17 -7.39
CA SER A 149 -19.20 -9.28 -6.39
C SER A 149 -18.97 -10.60 -5.67
N PHE A 150 -19.26 -10.63 -4.37
CA PHE A 150 -19.07 -11.81 -3.53
C PHE A 150 -20.37 -12.59 -3.40
N ALA A 151 -20.28 -13.91 -3.50
CA ALA A 151 -21.38 -14.84 -3.34
C ALA A 151 -21.42 -15.43 -1.92
N HIS A 152 -20.26 -15.47 -1.25
CA HIS A 152 -20.08 -16.13 0.04
C HIS A 152 -19.17 -15.30 0.94
N ASP A 153 -19.26 -15.57 2.24
CA ASP A 153 -18.36 -15.05 3.26
C ASP A 153 -17.65 -16.21 3.96
N ALA A 154 -16.40 -15.99 4.35
CA ALA A 154 -15.64 -16.89 5.20
C ALA A 154 -14.87 -16.11 6.27
N TYR A 155 -14.66 -16.74 7.42
CA TYR A 155 -14.16 -16.08 8.63
C TYR A 155 -12.85 -16.71 9.10
N TYR A 156 -11.89 -15.87 9.47
CA TYR A 156 -10.56 -16.30 9.92
C TYR A 156 -10.19 -15.87 11.34
N GLY A 157 -11.05 -15.13 12.05
CA GLY A 157 -10.73 -14.59 13.38
C GLY A 157 -10.58 -15.64 14.49
N GLN A 158 -10.97 -16.90 14.23
CA GLN A 158 -10.76 -18.03 15.14
C GLN A 158 -9.41 -18.73 14.91
N LEU A 159 -8.68 -18.38 13.85
CA LEU A 159 -7.36 -18.96 13.59
C LEU A 159 -6.33 -18.41 14.60
N PRO A 160 -5.40 -19.24 15.11
CA PRO A 160 -4.33 -18.79 15.98
C PRO A 160 -3.54 -17.65 15.32
N GLY A 161 -3.41 -16.50 16.02
CA GLY A 161 -2.74 -15.31 15.50
C GLY A 161 -3.52 -14.51 14.46
N GLY A 162 -4.70 -14.97 14.02
CA GLY A 162 -5.47 -14.29 12.97
C GLY A 162 -4.66 -14.18 11.68
N HIS A 163 -4.36 -12.97 11.23
CA HIS A 163 -3.48 -12.72 10.07
C HIS A 163 -1.99 -12.59 10.44
N ASP A 164 -1.62 -12.63 11.72
CA ASP A 164 -0.22 -12.71 12.15
C ASP A 164 0.29 -14.15 12.01
N LEU A 165 0.99 -14.41 10.92
CA LEU A 165 1.55 -15.72 10.61
C LEU A 165 2.87 -16.02 11.30
N THR A 166 3.36 -15.12 12.16
CA THR A 166 4.53 -15.38 13.02
C THR A 166 4.15 -16.19 14.25
N ALA A 167 2.87 -16.15 14.65
CA ALA A 167 2.36 -16.95 15.75
C ALA A 167 2.47 -18.45 15.46
N GLN A 168 2.86 -19.24 16.47
CA GLN A 168 3.04 -20.68 16.31
C GLN A 168 1.74 -21.37 15.85
N GLY A 169 1.84 -22.22 14.82
CA GLY A 169 0.71 -22.98 14.28
C GLY A 169 -0.24 -22.21 13.35
N SER A 170 -0.13 -20.88 13.28
CA SER A 170 -0.99 -20.01 12.44
C SER A 170 -0.97 -20.43 10.96
N LYS A 171 0.22 -20.58 10.36
CA LYS A 171 0.38 -20.99 8.94
C LYS A 171 -0.30 -22.33 8.65
N ALA A 172 -0.11 -23.33 9.52
CA ALA A 172 -0.72 -24.64 9.35
C ALA A 172 -2.25 -24.54 9.41
N ALA A 173 -2.78 -23.79 10.38
CA ALA A 173 -4.21 -23.55 10.51
C ALA A 173 -4.81 -22.83 9.28
N TRP A 174 -4.08 -21.89 8.68
CA TRP A 174 -4.50 -21.25 7.42
C TRP A 174 -4.54 -22.21 6.24
N LEU A 175 -3.52 -23.07 6.08
CA LEU A 175 -3.46 -24.04 4.99
C LEU A 175 -4.50 -25.14 5.13
N GLU A 176 -4.81 -25.54 6.38
CA GLU A 176 -5.89 -26.49 6.69
C GLU A 176 -7.27 -25.88 6.43
N ARG A 177 -7.51 -24.65 6.91
CA ARG A 177 -8.82 -24.00 6.80
C ARG A 177 -9.13 -23.50 5.40
N PHE A 178 -8.11 -23.04 4.68
CA PHE A 178 -8.25 -22.42 3.35
C PHE A 178 -7.26 -23.06 2.36
N PRO A 179 -7.42 -24.36 2.05
CA PRO A 179 -6.53 -25.04 1.10
C PRO A 179 -6.70 -24.46 -0.31
N PRO A 180 -5.65 -24.37 -1.15
CA PRO A 180 -5.74 -23.82 -2.50
C PRO A 180 -6.73 -24.52 -3.44
N SER A 181 -7.03 -25.81 -3.19
CA SER A 181 -8.00 -26.59 -3.96
C SER A 181 -9.45 -26.10 -3.81
N GLU A 182 -9.79 -25.54 -2.65
CA GLU A 182 -11.13 -25.01 -2.35
C GLU A 182 -11.15 -23.49 -2.36
N PHE A 183 -10.06 -22.87 -1.89
CA PHE A 183 -9.83 -21.44 -1.83
C PHE A 183 -8.62 -21.06 -2.70
N PRO A 184 -8.77 -21.11 -4.03
CA PRO A 184 -7.69 -20.74 -4.94
C PRO A 184 -7.42 -19.23 -4.93
N VAL A 185 -8.36 -18.43 -4.43
CA VAL A 185 -8.21 -16.98 -4.21
C VAL A 185 -8.69 -16.65 -2.81
N LEU A 186 -7.79 -16.09 -1.99
CA LEU A 186 -8.12 -15.47 -0.70
C LEU A 186 -8.38 -13.98 -0.95
N ALA A 187 -9.66 -13.58 -0.93
CA ALA A 187 -10.08 -12.20 -1.23
C ALA A 187 -10.48 -11.44 0.03
N PHE A 188 -9.74 -10.37 0.36
CA PHE A 188 -9.89 -9.64 1.61
C PHE A 188 -10.44 -8.23 1.41
N PRO A 189 -11.65 -7.90 1.91
CA PRO A 189 -12.23 -6.56 1.82
C PRO A 189 -11.44 -5.48 2.58
N SER A 190 -10.66 -5.89 3.58
CA SER A 190 -9.68 -5.07 4.29
C SER A 190 -8.33 -5.79 4.31
N PRO A 191 -7.19 -5.10 4.33
CA PRO A 191 -5.88 -5.76 4.27
C PRO A 191 -5.70 -6.78 5.42
N PRO A 192 -5.26 -8.03 5.17
CA PRO A 192 -4.91 -9.00 6.22
C PRO A 192 -3.54 -8.64 6.85
N ALA A 193 -3.47 -7.45 7.45
CA ALA A 193 -2.24 -6.88 7.98
C ALA A 193 -2.52 -5.94 9.16
N PRO A 194 -1.61 -5.84 10.14
CA PRO A 194 -1.67 -4.84 11.19
C PRO A 194 -1.62 -3.42 10.62
N PHE A 195 -2.24 -2.49 11.33
CA PHE A 195 -2.00 -1.06 11.18
C PHE A 195 -1.93 -0.42 12.58
N PRO A 196 -0.87 0.31 12.93
CA PRO A 196 0.34 0.56 12.13
C PRO A 196 1.14 -0.71 11.83
N SER A 197 1.99 -0.68 10.79
CA SER A 197 2.85 -1.79 10.42
C SER A 197 3.83 -2.13 11.53
N ARG A 198 4.16 -3.42 11.64
CA ARG A 198 5.09 -3.93 12.64
C ARG A 198 6.54 -3.74 12.16
N PRO A 199 7.50 -3.49 13.07
CA PRO A 199 8.91 -3.25 12.71
C PRO A 199 9.54 -4.32 11.82
N ASN A 200 9.20 -5.58 12.06
CA ASN A 200 9.64 -6.72 11.26
C ASN A 200 9.19 -6.69 9.78
N THR A 201 8.31 -5.77 9.39
CA THR A 201 7.86 -5.58 8.00
C THR A 201 8.45 -4.34 7.32
N TRP A 202 9.06 -3.41 8.06
CA TRP A 202 9.53 -2.13 7.50
C TRP A 202 10.62 -2.31 6.43
N ASP A 203 11.50 -3.29 6.61
CA ASP A 203 12.55 -3.63 5.63
C ASP A 203 11.98 -4.05 4.27
N LEU A 204 10.72 -4.48 4.20
CA LEU A 204 10.07 -4.85 2.94
C LEU A 204 9.85 -3.65 2.01
N GLN A 205 9.86 -2.41 2.53
CA GLN A 205 9.81 -1.18 1.74
C GLN A 205 10.91 -1.14 0.67
N ARG A 206 12.05 -1.82 0.88
CA ARG A 206 13.13 -1.92 -0.12
C ARG A 206 12.66 -2.46 -1.48
N TYR A 207 11.58 -3.24 -1.51
CA TYR A 207 11.01 -3.84 -2.71
C TYR A 207 9.95 -2.97 -3.39
N LEU A 208 9.59 -1.82 -2.80
CA LEU A 208 8.67 -0.84 -3.36
C LEU A 208 9.46 0.31 -4.01
N LYS A 209 10.04 0.04 -5.18
CA LYS A 209 10.78 1.06 -5.96
C LYS A 209 9.82 1.84 -6.85
N TRP A 210 9.89 3.17 -6.78
CA TRP A 210 9.09 4.06 -7.62
C TRP A 210 9.20 3.70 -9.11
N SER A 211 8.10 3.86 -9.84
CA SER A 211 8.03 3.63 -11.29
C SER A 211 9.02 4.55 -12.03
N PRO A 212 9.51 4.16 -13.23
CA PRO A 212 10.42 5.01 -14.01
C PRO A 212 9.85 6.41 -14.28
N ARG A 213 8.52 6.52 -14.42
CA ARG A 213 7.81 7.79 -14.59
C ARG A 213 7.98 8.72 -13.38
N ILE A 214 7.73 8.21 -12.17
CA ILE A 214 7.87 8.99 -10.93
C ILE A 214 9.34 9.34 -10.70
N MET A 215 10.24 8.37 -10.86
CA MET A 215 11.68 8.61 -10.73
C MET A 215 12.20 9.64 -11.73
N GLY A 216 11.71 9.62 -12.98
CA GLY A 216 12.06 10.61 -14.00
C GLY A 216 11.65 12.03 -13.59
N ARG A 217 10.41 12.20 -13.13
CA ARG A 217 9.90 13.49 -12.63
C ARG A 217 10.66 14.00 -11.41
N ALA A 218 10.95 13.12 -10.45
CA ALA A 218 11.71 13.49 -9.26
C ALA A 218 13.12 13.98 -9.63
N LYS A 219 13.84 13.24 -10.49
CA LYS A 219 15.18 13.63 -10.96
C LYS A 219 15.16 14.95 -11.72
N GLN A 220 14.14 15.16 -12.56
CA GLN A 220 13.97 16.41 -13.30
C GLN A 220 13.74 17.59 -12.34
N PHE A 221 12.82 17.45 -11.39
CA PHE A 221 12.55 18.48 -10.40
C PHE A 221 13.82 18.83 -9.59
N ILE A 222 14.54 17.82 -9.08
CA ILE A 222 15.80 18.04 -8.35
C ILE A 222 16.79 18.81 -9.23
N LYS A 223 16.99 18.40 -10.48
CA LYS A 223 17.93 19.06 -11.40
C LYS A 223 17.56 20.51 -11.69
N GLU A 224 16.28 20.82 -11.84
CA GLU A 224 15.80 22.14 -12.28
C GLU A 224 15.58 23.11 -11.12
N LYS A 225 15.31 22.61 -9.91
CA LYS A 225 14.85 23.43 -8.78
C LYS A 225 15.75 23.38 -7.55
N LEU A 226 16.56 22.33 -7.38
CA LEU A 226 17.27 22.09 -6.12
C LEU A 226 18.80 22.07 -6.32
N SER A 227 19.47 22.96 -5.60
CA SER A 227 20.93 22.98 -5.50
C SER A 227 21.39 21.99 -4.43
N THR A 228 22.24 21.03 -4.79
CA THR A 228 22.68 19.96 -3.87
C THR A 228 23.85 20.39 -2.98
N PRO A 229 24.01 19.95 -1.71
CA PRO A 229 23.04 19.16 -0.95
C PRO A 229 21.79 19.98 -0.65
N PHE A 230 20.64 19.31 -0.55
CA PHE A 230 19.38 19.94 -0.21
C PHE A 230 18.74 19.22 0.98
N VAL A 231 17.93 19.94 1.76
CA VAL A 231 17.10 19.37 2.83
C VAL A 231 15.71 19.12 2.28
N GLY A 232 15.14 17.92 2.47
CA GLY A 232 13.74 17.65 2.18
C GLY A 232 12.93 17.59 3.48
N ILE A 233 11.88 18.39 3.60
CA ILE A 233 10.96 18.34 4.74
C ILE A 233 9.55 17.96 4.30
N HIS A 234 8.82 17.32 5.22
CA HIS A 234 7.41 16.99 5.05
C HIS A 234 6.60 17.70 6.14
N LEU A 235 5.73 18.62 5.73
CA LEU A 235 4.82 19.33 6.61
C LEU A 235 3.43 18.70 6.49
N ARG A 236 2.91 18.20 7.61
CA ARG A 236 1.56 17.67 7.71
C ARG A 236 0.77 18.62 8.62
N ASN A 237 0.05 19.58 8.03
CA ASN A 237 -0.54 20.72 8.75
C ASN A 237 -1.94 21.11 8.26
N ASP A 238 -2.65 20.20 7.60
CA ASP A 238 -4.10 20.27 7.49
C ASP A 238 -4.79 20.26 8.86
N LYS A 239 -5.94 20.94 8.94
CA LYS A 239 -6.78 21.06 10.14
C LYS A 239 -7.21 19.71 10.71
N ASP A 240 -7.43 18.71 9.86
CA ASP A 240 -7.78 17.37 10.35
C ASP A 240 -6.59 16.70 11.05
N TRP A 241 -5.35 17.04 10.68
CA TRP A 241 -4.16 16.57 11.40
C TRP A 241 -4.01 17.25 12.76
N ASP A 242 -4.20 18.56 12.84
CA ASP A 242 -4.13 19.30 14.11
C ASP A 242 -5.08 18.70 15.14
N ARG A 243 -6.33 18.41 14.72
CA ARG A 243 -7.33 17.75 15.57
C ARG A 243 -6.87 16.39 16.06
N VAL A 244 -6.21 15.58 15.24
CA VAL A 244 -5.64 14.31 15.70
C VAL A 244 -4.60 14.56 16.79
N CYS A 245 -3.67 15.49 16.56
CA CYS A 245 -2.59 15.79 17.50
C CYS A 245 -3.10 16.39 18.82
N GLU A 246 -4.22 17.11 18.81
CA GLU A 246 -4.87 17.63 20.04
C GLU A 246 -5.29 16.53 21.02
N HIS A 247 -5.60 15.33 20.51
CA HIS A 247 -6.03 14.17 21.31
C HIS A 247 -4.86 13.37 21.90
N ILE A 248 -3.60 13.76 21.63
CA ILE A 248 -2.46 13.15 22.31
C ILE A 248 -2.55 13.51 23.80
N PRO A 249 -2.69 12.53 24.71
CA PRO A 249 -2.84 12.79 26.13
C PRO A 249 -1.56 13.39 26.71
N SER A 250 -1.70 14.44 27.52
CA SER A 250 -0.59 15.18 28.14
C SER A 250 0.17 14.36 29.20
N ALA A 251 -0.45 13.32 29.74
CA ALA A 251 0.15 12.37 30.65
C ALA A 251 -0.55 11.03 30.46
N SER A 252 0.22 9.94 30.39
CA SER A 252 -0.19 8.55 30.68
C SER A 252 -0.62 7.57 29.57
N ALA A 253 -0.48 7.86 28.27
CA ALA A 253 -0.64 6.82 27.25
C ALA A 253 0.58 6.74 26.31
N ASN A 254 1.47 5.77 26.55
CA ASN A 254 2.51 5.34 25.60
C ASN A 254 1.91 4.48 24.48
N GLN A 255 0.71 4.83 24.00
CA GLN A 255 0.09 4.08 22.91
C GLN A 255 0.62 4.63 21.57
N PRO A 256 1.05 3.76 20.65
CA PRO A 256 1.42 4.18 19.30
C PRO A 256 0.26 4.92 18.62
N LEU A 257 0.54 6.12 18.11
CA LEU A 257 -0.34 6.82 17.17
C LEU A 257 0.27 6.73 15.77
N PHE A 258 -0.43 6.07 14.85
CA PHE A 258 0.02 5.91 13.46
C PHE A 258 1.49 5.48 13.36
N ALA A 259 2.32 6.19 12.60
CA ALA A 259 3.73 5.85 12.39
C ALA A 259 4.68 6.39 13.48
N SER A 260 4.20 6.75 14.68
CA SER A 260 5.05 7.30 15.76
C SER A 260 6.20 6.38 16.20
N MET A 261 6.03 5.05 16.11
CA MET A 261 7.09 4.08 16.43
C MET A 261 8.33 4.18 15.52
N GLN A 262 8.27 4.91 14.40
CA GLN A 262 9.41 5.07 13.51
C GLN A 262 10.55 5.91 14.13
N CYS A 263 10.23 6.81 15.06
CA CYS A 263 11.20 7.65 15.76
C CYS A 263 11.32 7.27 17.24
N GLU A 264 10.22 6.83 17.84
CA GLU A 264 10.16 6.44 19.24
C GLU A 264 10.40 4.92 19.44
N GLY A 265 10.96 4.17 18.49
CA GLY A 265 11.29 2.75 18.67
C GLY A 265 10.13 1.81 19.00
N GLU A 266 10.45 0.55 19.31
CA GLU A 266 9.50 -0.50 19.71
C GLU A 266 8.88 -0.26 21.10
N GLU A 267 7.98 -1.18 21.53
CA GLU A 267 7.16 -1.21 22.75
C GLU A 267 7.86 -0.89 24.11
N PHE A 268 9.15 -0.50 24.11
CA PHE A 268 9.99 -0.20 25.27
C PHE A 268 10.90 1.05 25.14
N TYR A 269 10.69 1.95 24.18
CA TYR A 269 11.40 3.22 24.19
C TYR A 269 10.83 4.18 25.23
N ASP A 270 11.70 4.87 25.97
CA ASP A 270 11.32 5.84 27.00
C ASP A 270 10.81 7.18 26.44
N GLY A 271 10.80 7.33 25.12
CA GLY A 271 10.35 8.53 24.44
C GLY A 271 8.83 8.70 24.47
N LYS A 272 8.38 9.94 24.62
CA LYS A 272 6.98 10.31 24.75
C LYS A 272 6.54 11.08 23.53
N LEU A 273 5.56 10.55 22.80
CA LEU A 273 4.89 11.29 21.74
C LEU A 273 4.23 12.54 22.34
N THR A 274 4.67 13.71 21.90
CA THR A 274 4.13 15.01 22.33
C THR A 274 3.32 15.65 21.21
N LYS A 275 2.51 16.65 21.57
CA LYS A 275 1.81 17.49 20.59
C LYS A 275 2.77 18.18 19.64
N GLU A 276 3.92 18.64 20.15
CA GLU A 276 4.94 19.31 19.34
C GLU A 276 5.61 18.37 18.33
N ILE A 277 5.81 17.09 18.69
CA ILE A 277 6.28 16.08 17.74
C ILE A 277 5.23 15.81 16.65
N CYS A 278 3.94 15.83 17.00
CA CYS A 278 2.84 15.51 16.08
C CYS A 278 2.47 16.68 15.16
N SER A 279 2.31 17.89 15.70
CA SER A 279 2.01 19.14 14.98
C SER A 279 2.96 20.22 15.49
N PRO A 280 4.16 20.34 14.90
CA PRO A 280 5.16 21.29 15.35
C PRO A 280 4.73 22.73 15.05
N SER A 281 5.09 23.65 15.94
CA SER A 281 4.87 25.08 15.72
C SER A 281 5.68 25.60 14.53
N ALA A 282 5.22 26.69 13.91
CA ALA A 282 5.96 27.34 12.83
C ALA A 282 7.40 27.72 13.25
N THR A 283 7.56 28.19 14.49
CA THR A 283 8.87 28.50 15.08
C THR A 283 9.76 27.27 15.13
N THR A 284 9.25 26.16 15.67
CA THR A 284 9.97 24.89 15.77
C THR A 284 10.41 24.39 14.39
N VAL A 285 9.52 24.45 13.39
CA VAL A 285 9.86 24.07 12.01
C VAL A 285 11.00 24.92 11.46
N ILE A 286 10.91 26.25 11.62
CA ILE A 286 11.92 27.18 11.11
C ILE A 286 13.28 26.95 11.79
N GLU A 287 13.31 26.87 13.12
CA GLU A 287 14.54 26.66 13.89
C GLU A 287 15.23 25.35 13.49
N GLN A 288 14.48 24.23 13.42
CA GLN A 288 15.06 22.94 13.03
C GLN A 288 15.53 22.92 11.57
N VAL A 289 14.83 23.59 10.65
CA VAL A 289 15.28 23.70 9.26
C VAL A 289 16.59 24.48 9.17
N ILE A 290 16.71 25.61 9.89
CA ILE A 290 17.96 26.39 9.95
C ILE A 290 19.11 25.52 10.47
N ASP A 291 18.89 24.81 11.57
CA ASP A 291 19.91 23.94 12.17
C ASP A 291 20.39 22.87 11.19
N VAL A 292 19.46 22.18 10.52
CA VAL A 292 19.81 21.13 9.55
C VAL A 292 20.51 21.73 8.33
N VAL A 293 20.02 22.85 7.78
CA VAL A 293 20.65 23.55 6.65
C VAL A 293 22.09 23.92 6.98
N GLY A 294 22.34 24.49 8.17
CA GLY A 294 23.67 24.83 8.65
C GLY A 294 24.56 23.59 8.83
N SER A 295 24.01 22.51 9.40
CA SER A 295 24.76 21.30 9.72
C SER A 295 25.32 20.57 8.49
N ILE A 296 24.60 20.59 7.36
CA ILE A 296 25.01 19.92 6.12
C ILE A 296 25.49 20.87 5.03
N GLY A 297 25.47 22.19 5.29
CA GLY A 297 25.76 23.22 4.28
C GLY A 297 24.80 23.13 3.09
N ALA A 298 23.50 22.97 3.36
CA ALA A 298 22.50 22.83 2.31
C ALA A 298 22.40 24.09 1.46
N ARG A 299 22.15 23.92 0.16
CA ARG A 299 22.01 25.03 -0.82
C ARG A 299 20.58 25.25 -1.27
N SER A 300 19.67 24.33 -0.95
CA SER A 300 18.23 24.51 -1.13
C SER A 300 17.45 23.66 -0.14
N VAL A 301 16.17 24.00 0.07
CA VAL A 301 15.20 23.20 0.80
C VAL A 301 14.10 22.77 -0.16
N PHE A 302 13.58 21.55 0.00
CA PHE A 302 12.39 21.08 -0.68
C PHE A 302 11.30 20.85 0.36
N VAL A 303 10.12 21.43 0.13
CA VAL A 303 8.97 21.26 1.00
C VAL A 303 7.89 20.44 0.31
N SER A 304 7.50 19.32 0.94
CA SER A 304 6.26 18.62 0.62
C SER A 304 5.25 18.92 1.72
N SER A 305 4.10 19.50 1.37
CA SER A 305 3.02 19.74 2.34
C SER A 305 1.67 19.25 1.83
N ASP A 306 0.82 18.83 2.76
CA ASP A 306 -0.58 18.54 2.50
C ASP A 306 -1.46 19.80 2.44
N LYS A 307 -0.97 20.94 2.95
CA LYS A 307 -1.69 22.21 2.93
C LYS A 307 -0.75 23.42 2.83
N ASP A 308 -0.19 23.87 3.95
CA ASP A 308 0.68 25.05 3.99
C ASP A 308 2.15 24.63 3.83
N HIS A 309 2.80 25.16 2.79
CA HIS A 309 4.19 24.85 2.47
C HIS A 309 5.17 25.77 3.20
N MET A 310 4.71 26.80 3.93
CA MET A 310 5.55 27.75 4.66
C MET A 310 6.69 28.37 3.81
N ILE A 311 6.50 28.51 2.50
CA ILE A 311 7.54 28.96 1.56
C ILE A 311 8.07 30.35 1.95
N ASP A 312 7.18 31.32 2.19
CA ASP A 312 7.61 32.69 2.50
C ASP A 312 8.32 32.78 3.87
N PRO A 313 7.77 32.23 4.98
CA PRO A 313 8.47 32.22 6.26
C PRO A 313 9.85 31.53 6.21
N LEU A 314 9.96 30.40 5.50
CA LEU A 314 11.22 29.68 5.37
C LEU A 314 12.24 30.47 4.53
N ASN A 315 11.82 31.07 3.41
CA ASN A 315 12.71 31.92 2.60
C ASN A 315 13.18 33.17 3.36
N GLU A 316 12.34 33.77 4.20
CA GLU A 316 12.74 34.88 5.06
C GLU A 316 13.81 34.43 6.08
N ALA A 317 13.57 33.32 6.75
CA ALA A 317 14.46 32.78 7.77
C ALA A 317 15.82 32.31 7.21
N LEU A 318 15.84 31.80 5.97
CA LEU A 318 17.02 31.26 5.32
C LEU A 318 17.79 32.29 4.47
N ARG A 319 17.31 33.55 4.40
CA ARG A 319 17.95 34.61 3.60
C ARG A 319 19.42 34.84 3.95
N ALA A 320 19.78 34.70 5.23
CA ALA A 320 21.17 34.85 5.68
C ALA A 320 22.13 33.76 5.17
N TYR A 321 21.58 32.64 4.67
CA TYR A 321 22.33 31.49 4.19
C TYR A 321 22.42 31.42 2.66
N ASP A 322 21.79 32.36 1.92
CA ASP A 322 21.65 32.32 0.46
C ASP A 322 21.05 30.99 -0.06
N VAL A 323 20.09 30.45 0.73
CA VAL A 323 19.40 29.18 0.46
C VAL A 323 17.98 29.47 -0.02
N ASN A 324 17.59 28.83 -1.12
CA ASN A 324 16.24 28.93 -1.67
C ASN A 324 15.37 27.72 -1.24
N VAL A 325 14.09 27.97 -0.98
CA VAL A 325 13.06 26.97 -0.66
C VAL A 325 12.16 26.72 -1.86
#